data_AF-A0A7S6ZXC9-F1
#
_entry.id   AF-A0A7S6ZXC9-F1
#
_cell.length_a   1.000
_cell.length_b   1.000
_cell.length_c   1.000
_cell.angle_alpha   90.00
_cell.angle_beta   90.00
_cell.angle_gamma   90.00
#
_symmetry.space_group_name_H-M   'P 1'
#
loop_
_entity.id
_entity.type
_entity.pdbx_description
1 polymer ?
#
loop_
_entity_poly.entity_id
_entity_poly.type
_entity_poly.pdbx_seq_one_letter_code
_entity_poly.pdbx_strand_id
1 'polypeptide(L)'
;MNVPMRSVQTIAGSLRQALDYVEASTGINLHRGRLREYLELLDRAAAGECVDGPSLWGAALESADIEAAATLRADVLTRVRHRLGELAAGPLVPNGLPDAGRDLAFELATASLMQGVDPDVDMERPSDVVLCAEGHPVLIECKRPSSAGAFRRRMIDGYRQLSNHRRDGQAGYGAIAADLSLLVNPGNGILPAESRDAAINALYGHIRLWLQMAAEELQRARRNVRDDAGVHLLFFRLRCLVGIANGPPVVAQVWHAEPLIALDSPEFALIYRAMCRVQHFSREVHIVDAADPRALGVVPNR
;
A
#
# COMPACT_ATOMS: atom_id res chain seq x y z
N MET A 1 -3.32 -3.32 20.14
CA MET A 1 -1.97 -2.75 19.88
C MET A 1 -2.08 -1.22 19.81
N ASN A 2 -1.44 -0.44 20.70
CA ASN A 2 -1.46 1.03 20.64
C ASN A 2 -0.58 1.52 19.48
N VAL A 3 -1.17 2.15 18.46
CA VAL A 3 -0.39 2.85 17.42
C VAL A 3 -0.06 4.23 18.00
N PRO A 4 1.22 4.55 18.25
CA PRO A 4 1.59 5.83 18.84
C PRO A 4 1.21 6.97 17.90
N MET A 5 0.55 8.00 18.44
CA MET A 5 0.38 9.26 17.72
C MET A 5 1.76 9.88 17.50
N ARG A 6 2.13 10.09 16.24
CA ARG A 6 3.40 10.75 15.88
C ARG A 6 3.15 12.24 15.68
N SER A 7 3.95 13.08 16.31
CA SER A 7 3.94 14.52 16.03
C SER A 7 4.51 14.79 14.64
N VAL A 8 4.17 15.93 14.05
CA VAL A 8 4.76 16.38 12.77
C VAL A 8 6.28 16.40 12.83
N GLN A 9 6.85 16.81 13.97
CA GLN A 9 8.30 16.81 14.17
C GLN A 9 8.90 15.40 14.17
N THR A 10 8.21 14.42 14.77
CA THR A 10 8.63 13.01 14.69
C THR A 10 8.58 12.50 13.25
N ILE A 11 7.57 12.88 12.47
CA ILE A 11 7.45 12.48 11.06
C ILE A 11 8.60 13.08 10.23
N ALA A 12 8.88 14.38 10.38
CA ALA A 12 9.99 15.05 9.71
C ALA A 12 11.35 14.37 10.03
N GLY A 13 11.59 14.08 11.31
CA GLY A 13 12.80 13.40 11.77
C GLY A 13 12.98 12.01 11.17
N SER A 14 11.92 11.20 11.15
CA SER A 14 11.99 9.86 10.57
C SER A 14 12.10 9.87 9.05
N LEU A 15 11.42 10.79 8.36
CA LEU A 15 11.61 10.95 6.91
C LEU A 15 13.08 11.29 6.61
N ARG A 16 13.67 12.25 7.33
CA ARG A 16 15.08 12.63 7.14
C ARG A 16 16.02 11.43 7.32
N GLN A 17 15.84 10.67 8.40
CA GLN A 17 16.61 9.44 8.66
C GLN A 17 16.44 8.39 7.56
N ALA A 18 15.22 8.22 7.04
CA ALA A 18 14.94 7.29 5.96
C ALA A 18 15.65 7.69 4.66
N LEU A 19 15.62 8.99 4.31
CA LEU A 19 16.33 9.52 3.14
C LEU A 19 17.85 9.35 3.30
N ASP A 20 18.40 9.68 4.48
CA ASP A 20 19.82 9.52 4.78
C ASP A 20 20.27 8.06 4.66
N TYR A 21 19.47 7.11 5.17
CA TYR A 21 19.78 5.69 5.07
C TYR A 21 19.78 5.19 3.62
N VAL A 22 18.77 5.57 2.82
CA VAL A 22 18.70 5.15 1.42
C VAL A 22 19.86 5.77 0.61
N GLU A 23 20.19 7.03 0.85
CA GLU A 23 21.34 7.69 0.21
C GLU A 23 22.66 7.05 0.62
N ALA A 24 22.87 6.78 1.91
CA ALA A 24 24.08 6.09 2.39
C ALA A 24 24.21 4.67 1.82
N SER A 25 23.10 3.96 1.66
CA SER A 25 23.09 2.57 1.16
C SER A 25 23.27 2.48 -0.35
N THR A 26 22.82 3.47 -1.11
CA THR A 26 22.71 3.37 -2.59
C THR A 26 23.44 4.46 -3.35
N GLY A 27 23.88 5.53 -2.67
CA GLY A 27 24.47 6.72 -3.29
C GLY A 27 23.49 7.55 -4.12
N ILE A 28 22.18 7.30 -4.02
CA ILE A 28 21.15 8.09 -4.70
C ILE A 28 20.67 9.19 -3.77
N ASN A 29 20.87 10.45 -4.17
CA ASN A 29 20.37 11.60 -3.44
C ASN A 29 18.84 11.69 -3.58
N LEU A 30 18.15 11.48 -2.47
CA LEU A 30 16.69 11.62 -2.34
C LEU A 30 16.26 12.90 -1.62
N HIS A 31 17.20 13.71 -1.11
CA HIS A 31 16.96 15.04 -0.54
C HIS A 31 16.71 16.10 -1.63
N ARG A 32 15.84 15.77 -2.60
CA ARG A 32 15.53 16.62 -3.76
C ARG A 32 14.07 16.47 -4.17
N GLY A 33 13.63 17.37 -5.07
CA GLY A 33 12.29 17.34 -5.65
C GLY A 33 11.20 17.30 -4.57
N ARG A 34 10.20 16.45 -4.81
CA ARG A 34 9.02 16.29 -3.95
C ARG A 34 9.38 15.93 -2.49
N LEU A 35 10.38 15.07 -2.29
CA LEU A 35 10.75 14.61 -0.94
C LEU A 35 11.42 15.71 -0.11
N ARG A 36 12.20 16.59 -0.77
CA ARG A 36 12.71 17.81 -0.12
C ARG A 36 11.56 18.74 0.25
N GLU A 37 10.62 18.96 -0.66
CA GLU A 37 9.44 19.79 -0.39
C GLU A 37 8.58 19.23 0.77
N TYR A 38 8.49 17.90 0.92
CA TYR A 38 7.88 17.27 2.10
C TYR A 38 8.61 17.61 3.39
N LEU A 39 9.94 17.51 3.43
CA LEU A 39 10.71 17.90 4.61
C LEU A 39 10.50 19.37 4.96
N GLU A 40 10.61 20.27 3.97
CA GLU A 40 10.38 21.71 4.17
C GLU A 40 8.98 22.00 4.72
N LEU A 41 7.95 21.33 4.18
CA LEU A 41 6.58 21.48 4.64
C LEU A 41 6.38 20.97 6.08
N LEU A 42 6.93 19.80 6.40
CA LEU A 42 6.85 19.21 7.73
C LEU A 42 7.64 20.04 8.77
N ASP A 43 8.83 20.55 8.42
CA ASP A 43 9.64 21.38 9.31
C ASP A 43 8.94 22.71 9.62
N ARG A 44 8.35 23.38 8.60
CA ARG A 44 7.56 24.61 8.79
C ARG A 44 6.36 24.37 9.69
N ALA A 45 5.62 23.29 9.47
CA ALA A 45 4.49 22.90 10.31
C ALA A 45 4.94 22.57 11.75
N ALA A 46 6.08 21.91 11.94
CA ALA A 46 6.65 21.63 13.25
C ALA A 46 7.09 22.91 14.00
N ALA A 47 7.50 23.95 13.26
CA ALA A 47 7.78 25.28 13.82
C ALA A 47 6.51 26.09 14.16
N GLY A 48 5.32 25.56 13.91
CA GLY A 48 4.04 26.21 14.19
C GLY A 48 3.57 27.17 13.08
N GLU A 49 4.19 27.12 11.89
CA GLU A 49 3.70 27.90 10.75
C GLU A 49 2.35 27.37 10.25
N CYS A 50 1.52 28.27 9.74
CA CYS A 50 0.31 27.89 9.01
C CYS A 50 0.70 27.34 7.64
N VAL A 51 0.40 26.06 7.41
CA VAL A 51 0.65 25.36 6.15
C VAL A 51 -0.66 24.82 5.57
N ASP A 52 -0.65 24.53 4.26
CA ASP A 52 -1.78 23.87 3.60
C ASP A 52 -1.98 22.46 4.17
N GLY A 53 -3.15 22.22 4.76
CA GLY A 53 -3.49 20.96 5.41
C GLY A 53 -3.38 19.75 4.48
N PRO A 54 -4.09 19.71 3.34
CA PRO A 54 -4.00 18.61 2.37
C PRO A 54 -2.57 18.25 1.95
N SER A 55 -1.71 19.26 1.73
CA SER A 55 -0.29 19.03 1.41
C SER A 55 0.47 18.43 2.59
N LEU A 56 0.26 18.94 3.81
CA LEU A 56 0.90 18.41 5.02
C LEU A 56 0.51 16.95 5.26
N TRP A 57 -0.75 16.63 5.00
CA TRP A 57 -1.32 15.30 5.11
C TRP A 57 -0.79 14.34 4.06
N GLY A 58 -0.68 14.78 2.81
CA GLY A 58 0.00 14.04 1.76
C GLY A 58 1.45 13.72 2.14
N ALA A 59 2.20 14.73 2.61
CA ALA A 59 3.57 14.55 3.06
C ALA A 59 3.68 13.53 4.20
N ALA A 60 2.80 13.62 5.22
CA ALA A 60 2.79 12.69 6.34
C ALA A 60 2.48 11.24 5.92
N LEU A 61 1.48 11.06 5.04
CA LEU A 61 1.11 9.72 4.53
C LEU A 61 2.22 9.11 3.69
N GLU A 62 2.81 9.88 2.76
CA GLU A 62 3.86 9.41 1.87
C GLU A 62 5.20 9.19 2.59
N SER A 63 5.49 9.95 3.64
CA SER A 63 6.67 9.73 4.50
C SER A 63 6.70 8.29 5.04
N ALA A 64 5.55 7.72 5.39
CA ALA A 64 5.47 6.35 5.88
C ALA A 64 5.89 5.30 4.85
N ASP A 65 5.69 5.55 3.53
CA ASP A 65 6.18 4.64 2.49
C ASP A 65 7.71 4.68 2.39
N ILE A 66 8.29 5.87 2.52
CA ILE A 66 9.74 6.06 2.47
C ILE A 66 10.39 5.47 3.73
N GLU A 67 9.77 5.65 4.90
CA GLU A 67 10.18 5.01 6.14
C GLU A 67 10.14 3.48 6.02
N ALA A 68 9.06 2.91 5.44
CA ALA A 68 8.98 1.48 5.18
C ALA A 68 10.08 1.03 4.22
N ALA A 69 10.32 1.75 3.13
CA ALA A 69 11.41 1.46 2.19
C ALA A 69 12.79 1.45 2.89
N ALA A 70 13.03 2.35 3.84
CA ALA A 70 14.27 2.40 4.60
C ALA A 70 14.45 1.24 5.60
N THR A 71 13.44 0.39 5.81
CA THR A 71 13.59 -0.87 6.57
C THR A 71 14.08 -2.04 5.72
N LEU A 72 14.08 -1.88 4.39
CA LEU A 72 14.64 -2.88 3.49
C LEU A 72 16.15 -3.02 3.72
N ARG A 73 16.64 -4.25 3.57
CA ARG A 73 18.08 -4.49 3.58
C ARG A 73 18.78 -3.69 2.47
N ALA A 74 20.00 -3.26 2.76
CA ALA A 74 20.79 -2.44 1.84
C ALA A 74 21.05 -3.12 0.48
N ASP A 75 21.17 -4.45 0.44
CA ASP A 75 21.34 -5.21 -0.80
C ASP A 75 20.08 -5.19 -1.67
N VAL A 76 18.89 -5.29 -1.06
CA VAL A 76 17.60 -5.13 -1.78
C VAL A 76 17.52 -3.73 -2.40
N LEU A 77 17.80 -2.68 -1.62
CA LEU A 77 17.81 -1.30 -2.11
C LEU A 77 18.84 -1.07 -3.23
N THR A 78 20.00 -1.73 -3.13
CA THR A 78 21.06 -1.63 -4.14
C THR A 78 20.62 -2.24 -5.47
N ARG A 79 19.89 -3.36 -5.48
CA ARG A 79 19.35 -3.98 -6.70
C ARG A 79 18.40 -3.04 -7.45
N VAL A 80 17.52 -2.36 -6.72
CA VAL A 80 16.57 -1.40 -7.31
C VAL A 80 17.09 0.02 -7.43
N ARG A 81 18.40 0.26 -7.20
CA ARG A 81 19.03 1.58 -7.19
C ARG A 81 18.67 2.44 -8.41
N HIS A 82 18.62 1.82 -9.59
CA HIS A 82 18.33 2.51 -10.85
C HIS A 82 16.92 3.14 -10.90
N ARG A 83 15.98 2.65 -10.08
CA ARG A 83 14.60 3.14 -9.98
C ARG A 83 14.43 4.18 -8.86
N LEU A 84 15.24 4.13 -7.80
CA LEU A 84 15.05 4.94 -6.59
C LEU A 84 14.99 6.45 -6.85
N GLY A 85 15.65 6.94 -7.90
CA GLY A 85 15.57 8.35 -8.30
C GLY A 85 14.15 8.83 -8.61
N GLU A 86 13.23 7.93 -8.97
CA GLU A 86 11.82 8.21 -9.25
C GLU A 86 11.05 8.65 -7.99
N LEU A 87 11.46 8.22 -6.79
CA LEU A 87 10.79 8.56 -5.52
C LEU A 87 10.69 10.07 -5.29
N ALA A 88 11.68 10.82 -5.77
CA ALA A 88 11.75 12.27 -5.64
C ALA A 88 10.99 13.04 -6.73
N ALA A 89 10.51 12.36 -7.78
CA ALA A 89 9.79 12.99 -8.89
C ALA A 89 8.29 13.15 -8.58
N GLY A 90 7.59 13.86 -9.46
CA GLY A 90 6.13 14.04 -9.37
C GLY A 90 5.69 15.24 -8.50
N PRO A 91 4.41 15.61 -8.55
CA PRO A 91 3.90 16.78 -7.83
C PRO A 91 3.77 16.53 -6.33
N LEU A 92 3.88 17.59 -5.53
CA LEU A 92 3.69 17.57 -4.07
C LEU A 92 2.36 16.92 -3.67
N VAL A 93 1.27 17.36 -4.30
CA VAL A 93 -0.08 16.81 -4.11
C VAL A 93 -0.43 15.90 -5.29
N PRO A 94 -0.94 14.67 -5.06
CA PRO A 94 -1.38 13.80 -6.15
C PRO A 94 -2.48 14.46 -6.99
N ASN A 95 -2.30 14.48 -8.31
CA ASN A 95 -3.27 15.03 -9.26
C ASN A 95 -4.11 13.95 -9.96
N GLY A 96 -4.06 12.70 -9.47
CA GLY A 96 -4.78 11.55 -10.01
C GLY A 96 -4.18 10.93 -11.29
N LEU A 97 -3.11 11.52 -11.83
CA LEU A 97 -2.34 10.96 -12.96
C LEU A 97 -1.37 9.86 -12.49
N PRO A 98 -0.88 9.00 -13.40
CA PRO A 98 0.18 8.04 -13.08
C PRO A 98 1.41 8.74 -12.49
N ASP A 99 1.98 8.16 -11.44
CA ASP A 99 3.11 8.73 -10.71
C ASP A 99 4.08 7.61 -10.33
N ALA A 100 5.11 7.44 -11.16
CA ALA A 100 6.10 6.37 -11.01
C ALA A 100 6.78 6.39 -9.64
N GLY A 101 7.04 7.58 -9.08
CA GLY A 101 7.64 7.71 -7.76
C GLY A 101 6.76 7.15 -6.65
N ARG A 102 5.46 7.44 -6.70
CA ARG A 102 4.52 6.90 -5.70
C ARG A 102 4.15 5.44 -5.93
N ASP A 103 4.16 5.00 -7.18
CA ASP A 103 4.00 3.60 -7.54
C ASP A 103 5.18 2.79 -6.98
N LEU A 104 6.43 3.24 -7.22
CA LEU A 104 7.63 2.65 -6.62
C LEU A 104 7.62 2.71 -5.08
N ALA A 105 7.17 3.82 -4.48
CA ALA A 105 7.06 3.92 -3.02
C ALA A 105 6.13 2.84 -2.43
N PHE A 106 5.03 2.52 -3.12
CA PHE A 106 4.16 1.42 -2.71
C PHE A 106 4.78 0.05 -2.93
N GLU A 107 5.49 -0.17 -4.04
CA GLU A 107 6.21 -1.42 -4.27
C GLU A 107 7.25 -1.66 -3.17
N LEU A 108 8.04 -0.64 -2.82
CA LEU A 108 9.04 -0.73 -1.74
C LEU A 108 8.40 -0.97 -0.37
N ALA A 109 7.29 -0.30 -0.07
CA ALA A 109 6.54 -0.54 1.16
C ALA A 109 5.94 -1.96 1.21
N THR A 110 5.51 -2.50 0.05
CA THR A 110 5.05 -3.88 -0.07
C THR A 110 6.23 -4.85 0.14
N ALA A 111 7.38 -4.62 -0.49
CA ALA A 111 8.57 -5.43 -0.29
C ALA A 111 9.05 -5.42 1.17
N SER A 112 9.02 -4.25 1.83
CA SER A 112 9.34 -4.10 3.26
C SER A 112 8.42 -4.98 4.11
N LEU A 113 7.12 -4.99 3.83
CA LEU A 113 6.16 -5.86 4.50
C LEU A 113 6.49 -7.34 4.28
N MET A 114 6.82 -7.71 3.03
CA MET A 114 7.15 -9.08 2.64
C MET A 114 8.51 -9.56 3.14
N GLN A 115 9.42 -8.66 3.53
CA GLN A 115 10.70 -9.02 4.13
C GLN A 115 10.52 -9.78 5.46
N GLY A 116 9.37 -9.61 6.13
CA GLY A 116 9.00 -10.41 7.31
C GLY A 116 8.63 -11.86 6.99
N VAL A 117 8.38 -12.18 5.72
CA VAL A 117 8.15 -13.54 5.22
C VAL A 117 9.45 -14.11 4.65
N ASP A 118 10.10 -13.34 3.78
CA ASP A 118 11.34 -13.71 3.09
C ASP A 118 12.34 -12.55 3.16
N PRO A 119 13.45 -12.69 3.90
CA PRO A 119 14.45 -11.64 4.01
C PRO A 119 15.17 -11.32 2.69
N ASP A 120 15.05 -12.16 1.65
CA ASP A 120 15.74 -12.00 0.37
C ASP A 120 14.82 -11.51 -0.76
N VAL A 121 13.68 -10.88 -0.40
CA VAL A 121 12.70 -10.28 -1.32
C VAL A 121 13.35 -9.60 -2.54
N ASP A 122 12.83 -9.94 -3.73
CA ASP A 122 13.31 -9.45 -5.03
C ASP A 122 12.28 -8.49 -5.64
N MET A 123 12.77 -7.51 -6.39
CA MET A 123 12.01 -6.44 -7.04
C MET A 123 12.52 -6.15 -8.46
N GLU A 124 13.43 -6.97 -9.01
CA GLU A 124 14.01 -6.74 -10.34
C GLU A 124 13.18 -7.37 -11.47
N ARG A 125 12.57 -8.54 -11.24
CA ARG A 125 11.66 -9.28 -12.14
C ARG A 125 11.20 -10.60 -11.47
N PRO A 126 10.17 -11.30 -11.99
CA PRO A 126 9.26 -10.90 -13.07
C PRO A 126 8.16 -9.92 -12.65
N SER A 127 7.85 -9.83 -11.36
CA SER A 127 6.81 -8.95 -10.81
C SER A 127 7.39 -7.80 -10.00
N ASP A 128 6.53 -6.85 -9.63
CA ASP A 128 6.90 -5.68 -8.82
C ASP A 128 7.56 -6.09 -7.49
N VAL A 129 7.06 -7.16 -6.87
CA VAL A 129 7.68 -7.81 -5.69
C VAL A 129 7.61 -9.33 -5.85
N VAL A 130 8.70 -10.01 -5.53
CA VAL A 130 8.82 -11.47 -5.56
C VAL A 130 9.41 -11.95 -4.23
N LEU A 131 8.84 -12.99 -3.65
CA LEU A 131 9.35 -13.60 -2.43
C LEU A 131 9.20 -15.12 -2.45
N CYS A 132 9.88 -15.80 -1.54
CA CYS A 132 9.77 -17.23 -1.31
C CYS A 132 9.05 -17.52 0.01
N ALA A 133 7.82 -18.03 -0.07
CA ALA A 133 7.05 -18.46 1.09
C ALA A 133 7.12 -19.99 1.22
N GLU A 134 7.73 -20.50 2.29
CA GLU A 134 7.89 -21.95 2.53
C GLU A 134 8.41 -22.71 1.29
N GLY A 135 9.41 -22.16 0.60
CA GLY A 135 10.02 -22.76 -0.60
C GLY A 135 9.28 -22.53 -1.92
N HIS A 136 8.17 -21.78 -1.90
CA HIS A 136 7.36 -21.51 -3.09
C HIS A 136 7.44 -20.03 -3.49
N PRO A 137 7.74 -19.72 -4.77
CA PRO A 137 7.71 -18.35 -5.26
C PRO A 137 6.30 -17.75 -5.19
N VAL A 138 6.22 -16.52 -4.69
CA VAL A 138 5.03 -15.68 -4.71
C VAL A 138 5.35 -14.42 -5.50
N LEU A 139 4.58 -14.17 -6.55
CA LEU A 139 4.71 -13.05 -7.46
C LEU A 139 3.61 -12.03 -7.13
N ILE A 140 3.99 -10.80 -6.78
CA ILE A 140 3.07 -9.76 -6.37
C ILE A 140 3.10 -8.60 -7.37
N GLU A 141 1.94 -8.33 -7.97
CA GLU A 141 1.72 -7.13 -8.77
C GLU A 141 1.11 -6.01 -7.91
N CYS A 142 1.76 -4.85 -7.86
CA CYS A 142 1.35 -3.69 -7.10
C CYS A 142 0.52 -2.73 -7.97
N LYS A 143 -0.60 -2.23 -7.45
CA LYS A 143 -1.54 -1.36 -8.17
C LYS A 143 -2.03 -0.22 -7.29
N ARG A 144 -2.00 1.02 -7.80
CA ARG A 144 -2.47 2.23 -7.10
C ARG A 144 -3.62 2.89 -7.86
N PRO A 145 -4.85 2.39 -7.73
CA PRO A 145 -6.02 2.97 -8.39
C PRO A 145 -6.37 4.37 -7.85
N SER A 146 -6.62 5.33 -8.74
CA SER A 146 -7.08 6.68 -8.38
C SER A 146 -8.60 6.87 -8.49
N SER A 147 -9.32 5.90 -9.04
CA SER A 147 -10.78 5.91 -9.19
C SER A 147 -11.35 4.50 -9.30
N ALA A 148 -12.66 4.33 -9.12
CA ALA A 148 -13.34 3.03 -9.28
C ALA A 148 -13.12 2.43 -10.69
N GLY A 149 -13.16 3.26 -11.73
CA GLY A 149 -12.87 2.84 -13.10
C GLY A 149 -11.41 2.43 -13.28
N ALA A 150 -10.46 3.16 -12.66
CA ALA A 150 -9.05 2.78 -12.66
C ALA A 150 -8.82 1.47 -11.88
N PHE A 151 -9.51 1.26 -10.76
CA PHE A 151 -9.44 0.02 -9.99
C PHE A 151 -9.78 -1.20 -10.83
N ARG A 152 -10.94 -1.20 -11.50
CA ARG A 152 -11.36 -2.30 -12.38
C ARG A 152 -10.31 -2.62 -13.43
N ARG A 153 -9.79 -1.59 -14.13
CA ARG A 153 -8.73 -1.76 -15.14
C ARG A 153 -7.46 -2.34 -14.54
N ARG A 154 -6.98 -1.80 -13.41
CA ARG A 154 -5.73 -2.22 -12.77
C ARG A 154 -5.79 -3.65 -12.21
N MET A 155 -6.96 -4.11 -11.75
CA MET A 155 -7.14 -5.53 -11.35
C MET A 155 -7.00 -6.47 -12.54
N ILE A 156 -7.62 -6.12 -13.68
CA ILE A 156 -7.48 -6.89 -14.92
C ILE A 156 -6.04 -6.86 -15.42
N ASP A 157 -5.37 -5.71 -15.36
CA ASP A 157 -3.98 -5.57 -15.78
C ASP A 157 -3.03 -6.40 -14.91
N GLY A 158 -3.19 -6.37 -13.59
CA GLY A 158 -2.42 -7.24 -12.68
C GLY A 158 -2.64 -8.73 -12.95
N TYR A 159 -3.89 -9.14 -13.18
CA TYR A 159 -4.20 -10.51 -13.58
C TYR A 159 -3.49 -10.91 -14.89
N ARG A 160 -3.50 -10.01 -15.90
CA ARG A 160 -2.82 -10.25 -17.18
C ARG A 160 -1.31 -10.34 -17.02
N GLN A 161 -0.69 -9.49 -16.21
CA GLN A 161 0.75 -9.55 -15.93
C GLN A 161 1.13 -10.89 -15.31
N LEU A 162 0.41 -11.35 -14.29
CA LEU A 162 0.65 -12.66 -13.65
C LEU A 162 0.43 -13.83 -14.62
N SER A 163 -0.62 -13.76 -15.45
CA SER A 163 -0.84 -14.74 -16.53
C SER A 163 0.33 -14.77 -17.50
N ASN A 164 0.85 -13.62 -17.92
CA ASN A 164 2.02 -13.53 -18.81
C ASN A 164 3.25 -14.17 -18.18
N HIS A 165 3.56 -13.84 -16.93
CA HIS A 165 4.70 -14.41 -16.21
C HIS A 165 4.64 -15.94 -16.19
N ARG A 166 3.46 -16.50 -15.91
CA ARG A 166 3.25 -17.95 -15.90
C ARG A 166 3.45 -18.57 -17.28
N ARG A 167 2.98 -17.89 -18.36
CA ARG A 167 3.23 -18.32 -19.75
C ARG A 167 4.70 -18.27 -20.12
N ASP A 168 5.45 -17.32 -19.55
CA ASP A 168 6.89 -17.17 -19.73
C ASP A 168 7.71 -18.12 -18.81
N GLY A 169 7.04 -19.11 -18.20
CA GLY A 169 7.67 -20.16 -17.39
C GLY A 169 7.96 -19.76 -15.94
N GLN A 170 7.50 -18.60 -15.49
CA GLN A 170 7.62 -18.18 -14.10
C GLN A 170 6.58 -18.91 -13.25
N ALA A 171 7.01 -20.02 -12.63
CA ALA A 171 6.16 -20.80 -11.74
C ALA A 171 6.06 -20.13 -10.36
N GLY A 172 4.84 -19.97 -9.85
CA GLY A 172 4.60 -19.43 -8.51
C GLY A 172 3.13 -19.08 -8.28
N TYR A 173 2.84 -18.65 -7.05
CA TYR A 173 1.52 -18.14 -6.67
C TYR A 173 1.43 -16.65 -6.99
N GLY A 174 0.37 -16.25 -7.69
CA GLY A 174 0.12 -14.85 -8.01
C GLY A 174 -0.62 -14.14 -6.88
N ALA A 175 -0.25 -12.90 -6.59
CA ALA A 175 -0.99 -12.00 -5.73
C ALA A 175 -1.06 -10.60 -6.35
N ILE A 176 -2.12 -9.87 -6.02
CA ILE A 176 -2.25 -8.45 -6.40
C ILE A 176 -2.33 -7.62 -5.13
N ALA A 177 -1.38 -6.70 -4.96
CA ALA A 177 -1.42 -5.70 -3.91
C ALA A 177 -2.02 -4.41 -4.46
N ALA A 178 -3.05 -3.88 -3.80
CA ALA A 178 -3.73 -2.66 -4.19
C ALA A 178 -3.74 -1.63 -3.06
N ASP A 179 -3.22 -0.43 -3.34
CA ASP A 179 -3.35 0.72 -2.44
C ASP A 179 -4.67 1.44 -2.71
N LEU A 180 -5.64 1.26 -1.82
CA LEU A 180 -6.98 1.83 -1.93
C LEU A 180 -7.08 3.23 -1.31
N SER A 181 -5.98 3.79 -0.81
CA SER A 181 -5.99 5.06 -0.06
C SER A 181 -6.61 6.22 -0.84
N LEU A 182 -6.30 6.35 -2.14
CA LEU A 182 -6.87 7.39 -3.00
C LEU A 182 -8.36 7.20 -3.31
N LEU A 183 -8.86 5.96 -3.21
CA LEU A 183 -10.27 5.65 -3.43
C LEU A 183 -11.13 5.96 -2.20
N VAL A 184 -10.55 5.83 -1.02
CA VAL A 184 -11.25 5.99 0.26
C VAL A 184 -11.06 7.39 0.83
N ASN A 185 -9.90 7.99 0.59
CA ASN A 185 -9.57 9.33 1.07
C ASN A 185 -9.08 10.23 -0.08
N PRO A 186 -9.95 10.57 -1.05
CA PRO A 186 -9.57 11.41 -2.17
C PRO A 186 -9.09 12.78 -1.67
N GLY A 187 -7.96 13.26 -2.21
CA GLY A 187 -7.38 14.55 -1.80
C GLY A 187 -6.67 14.54 -0.45
N ASN A 188 -6.42 13.36 0.15
CA ASN A 188 -5.73 13.21 1.44
C ASN A 188 -6.43 13.97 2.59
N GLY A 189 -7.76 13.97 2.59
CA GLY A 189 -8.57 14.54 3.67
C GLY A 189 -8.45 13.80 5.00
N ILE A 190 -9.19 14.27 6.01
CA ILE A 190 -9.35 13.57 7.28
C ILE A 190 -10.63 12.75 7.19
N LEU A 191 -10.54 11.44 7.43
CA LEU A 191 -11.72 10.61 7.65
C LEU A 191 -12.17 10.82 9.09
N PRO A 192 -13.32 11.48 9.32
CA PRO A 192 -13.79 11.73 10.69
C PRO A 192 -14.16 10.41 11.35
N ALA A 193 -13.65 10.19 12.55
CA ALA A 193 -14.00 9.04 13.37
C ALA A 193 -14.07 9.43 14.84
N GLU A 194 -15.11 8.97 15.52
CA GLU A 194 -15.33 9.25 16.95
C GLU A 194 -14.31 8.55 17.85
N SER A 195 -13.72 7.47 17.34
CA SER A 195 -12.67 6.70 18.01
C SER A 195 -11.79 6.00 16.98
N ARG A 196 -10.64 5.49 17.45
CA ARG A 196 -9.74 4.69 16.62
C ARG A 196 -10.41 3.43 16.06
N ASP A 197 -11.19 2.73 16.89
CA ASP A 197 -11.87 1.50 16.48
C ASP A 197 -12.96 1.82 15.44
N ALA A 198 -13.69 2.92 15.62
CA ALA A 198 -14.62 3.41 14.61
C ALA A 198 -13.92 3.73 13.29
N ALA A 199 -12.74 4.32 13.35
CA ALA A 199 -11.92 4.59 12.17
C ALA A 199 -11.53 3.27 11.47
N ILE A 200 -10.93 2.32 12.19
CA ILE A 200 -10.54 1.01 11.66
C ILE A 200 -11.74 0.29 11.03
N ASN A 201 -12.90 0.29 11.70
CA ASN A 201 -14.13 -0.31 11.19
C ASN A 201 -14.59 0.34 9.88
N ALA A 202 -14.53 1.68 9.78
CA ALA A 202 -14.82 2.38 8.54
C ALA A 202 -13.86 1.97 7.41
N LEU A 203 -12.56 1.84 7.70
CA LEU A 203 -11.57 1.38 6.71
C LEU A 203 -11.89 -0.03 6.21
N TYR A 204 -12.20 -0.96 7.12
CA TYR A 204 -12.61 -2.32 6.74
C TYR A 204 -13.91 -2.33 5.93
N GLY A 205 -14.87 -1.48 6.26
CA GLY A 205 -16.09 -1.30 5.46
C GLY A 205 -15.76 -0.96 4.00
N HIS A 206 -14.81 -0.05 3.77
CA HIS A 206 -14.36 0.26 2.42
C HIS A 206 -13.61 -0.91 1.76
N ILE A 207 -12.71 -1.59 2.48
CA ILE A 207 -11.99 -2.76 1.95
C ILE A 207 -12.98 -3.82 1.44
N ARG A 208 -14.06 -4.10 2.19
CA ARG A 208 -15.09 -5.07 1.77
C ARG A 208 -15.78 -4.68 0.47
N LEU A 209 -16.10 -3.40 0.29
CA LEU A 209 -16.70 -2.90 -0.94
C LEU A 209 -15.78 -3.15 -2.15
N TRP A 210 -14.49 -2.83 -2.01
CA TRP A 210 -13.50 -3.00 -3.06
C TRP A 210 -13.16 -4.46 -3.32
N LEU A 211 -13.22 -5.31 -2.29
CA LEU A 211 -13.04 -6.74 -2.43
C LEU A 211 -14.12 -7.36 -3.32
N GLN A 212 -15.40 -7.02 -3.08
CA GLN A 212 -16.50 -7.53 -3.92
C GLN A 212 -16.28 -7.14 -5.39
N MET A 213 -15.90 -5.88 -5.63
CA MET A 213 -15.57 -5.41 -6.97
C MET A 213 -14.36 -6.14 -7.58
N ALA A 214 -13.30 -6.40 -6.81
CA ALA A 214 -12.14 -7.14 -7.29
C ALA A 214 -12.50 -8.57 -7.68
N ALA A 215 -13.28 -9.28 -6.85
CA ALA A 215 -13.72 -10.63 -7.14
C ALA A 215 -14.50 -10.71 -8.47
N GLU A 216 -15.42 -9.78 -8.71
CA GLU A 216 -16.16 -9.70 -9.98
C GLU A 216 -15.24 -9.50 -11.19
N GLU A 217 -14.28 -8.57 -11.10
CA GLU A 217 -13.37 -8.28 -12.21
C GLU A 217 -12.36 -9.40 -12.46
N LEU A 218 -11.87 -10.07 -11.42
CA LEU A 218 -10.94 -11.20 -11.57
C LEU A 218 -11.67 -12.44 -12.11
N GLN A 219 -12.92 -12.68 -11.74
CA GLN A 219 -13.76 -13.69 -12.39
C GLN A 219 -14.03 -13.37 -13.87
N ARG A 220 -14.18 -12.10 -14.23
CA ARG A 220 -14.28 -11.67 -15.64
C ARG A 220 -12.95 -11.88 -16.37
N ALA A 221 -11.83 -11.49 -15.76
CA ALA A 221 -10.49 -11.66 -16.34
C ALA A 221 -10.19 -13.15 -16.59
N ARG A 222 -10.43 -14.02 -15.60
CA ARG A 222 -10.24 -15.47 -15.69
C ARG A 222 -11.03 -16.11 -16.83
N ARG A 223 -12.23 -15.61 -17.15
CA ARG A 223 -13.04 -16.11 -18.28
C ARG A 223 -12.49 -15.68 -19.65
N ASN A 224 -11.75 -14.56 -19.70
CA ASN A 224 -11.33 -13.92 -20.94
C ASN A 224 -9.84 -14.13 -21.27
N VAL A 225 -9.04 -14.57 -20.31
CA VAL A 225 -7.62 -14.88 -20.48
C VAL A 225 -7.46 -16.38 -20.66
N ARG A 226 -6.66 -16.80 -21.65
CA ARG A 226 -6.49 -18.22 -22.02
C ARG A 226 -5.84 -19.06 -20.92
N ASP A 227 -4.96 -18.45 -20.14
CA ASP A 227 -4.12 -19.14 -19.16
C ASP A 227 -4.41 -18.63 -17.76
N ASP A 228 -4.54 -19.56 -16.81
CA ASP A 228 -4.80 -19.23 -15.41
C ASP A 228 -3.63 -18.42 -14.83
N ALA A 229 -3.91 -17.19 -14.41
CA ALA A 229 -2.92 -16.34 -13.75
C ALA A 229 -2.49 -16.85 -12.38
N GLY A 230 -3.17 -17.85 -11.80
CA GLY A 230 -2.85 -18.38 -10.48
C GLY A 230 -2.95 -17.31 -9.39
N VAL A 231 -3.87 -16.35 -9.53
CA VAL A 231 -4.07 -15.31 -8.52
C VAL A 231 -4.77 -15.91 -7.33
N HIS A 232 -4.03 -16.09 -6.25
CA HIS A 232 -4.47 -16.77 -5.04
C HIS A 232 -4.84 -15.80 -3.92
N LEU A 233 -4.32 -14.56 -3.99
CA LEU A 233 -4.40 -13.60 -2.90
C LEU A 233 -4.55 -12.16 -3.39
N LEU A 234 -5.36 -11.40 -2.68
CA LEU A 234 -5.39 -9.94 -2.77
C LEU A 234 -4.82 -9.34 -1.49
N PHE A 235 -3.94 -8.35 -1.64
CA PHE A 235 -3.55 -7.48 -0.55
C PHE A 235 -4.18 -6.13 -0.75
N PHE A 236 -4.95 -5.66 0.22
CA PHE A 236 -5.42 -4.29 0.26
C PHE A 236 -4.65 -3.52 1.30
N ARG A 237 -4.00 -2.45 0.86
CA ARG A 237 -3.49 -1.42 1.75
C ARG A 237 -4.46 -0.26 1.75
N LEU A 238 -4.72 0.27 2.92
CA LEU A 238 -5.42 1.53 3.07
C LEU A 238 -4.73 2.39 4.11
N ARG A 239 -4.44 3.62 3.74
CA ARG A 239 -3.92 4.67 4.60
C ARG A 239 -4.84 5.87 4.57
N CYS A 240 -5.09 6.42 5.73
CA CYS A 240 -5.84 7.66 5.86
C CYS A 240 -5.40 8.41 7.10
N LEU A 241 -5.77 9.69 7.15
CA LEU A 241 -5.79 10.40 8.41
C LEU A 241 -7.12 10.15 9.10
N VAL A 242 -7.06 9.80 10.37
CA VAL A 242 -8.22 9.64 11.24
C VAL A 242 -8.14 10.64 12.37
N GLY A 243 -9.26 11.27 12.69
CA GLY A 243 -9.30 12.26 13.75
C GLY A 243 -10.72 12.56 14.18
N ILE A 244 -10.84 13.07 15.41
CA ILE A 244 -12.06 13.71 15.89
C ILE A 244 -12.12 15.09 15.21
N ALA A 245 -13.31 15.58 14.86
CA ALA A 245 -13.48 16.82 14.08
C ALA A 245 -12.71 18.05 14.63
N ASN A 246 -12.41 18.06 15.94
CA ASN A 246 -11.68 19.12 16.65
C ASN A 246 -10.34 18.66 17.26
N GLY A 247 -9.82 17.49 16.90
CA GLY A 247 -8.57 16.91 17.43
C GLY A 247 -7.47 16.79 16.37
N PRO A 248 -6.20 16.60 16.78
CA PRO A 248 -5.10 16.39 15.84
C PRO A 248 -5.31 15.05 15.08
N PRO A 249 -5.16 15.03 13.75
CA PRO A 249 -5.29 13.80 12.98
C PRO A 249 -4.11 12.86 13.22
N VAL A 250 -4.36 11.56 13.01
CA VAL A 250 -3.39 10.48 13.16
C VAL A 250 -3.37 9.66 11.87
N VAL A 251 -2.20 9.23 11.42
CA VAL A 251 -2.10 8.30 10.29
C VAL A 251 -2.54 6.91 10.74
N ALA A 252 -3.62 6.40 10.15
CA ALA A 252 -4.02 5.01 10.25
C ALA A 252 -3.61 4.27 8.98
N GLN A 253 -3.02 3.08 9.15
CA GLN A 253 -2.71 2.16 8.06
C GLN A 253 -3.27 0.78 8.39
N VAL A 254 -3.95 0.18 7.42
CA VAL A 254 -4.43 -1.19 7.47
C VAL A 254 -3.90 -1.95 6.27
N TRP A 255 -3.37 -3.14 6.52
CA TRP A 255 -3.12 -4.16 5.52
C TRP A 255 -4.10 -5.31 5.73
N HIS A 256 -4.86 -5.64 4.70
CA HIS A 256 -5.79 -6.75 4.67
C HIS A 256 -5.36 -7.72 3.57
N ALA A 257 -5.36 -9.02 3.84
CA ALA A 257 -5.21 -10.00 2.77
C ALA A 257 -6.48 -10.84 2.66
N GLU A 258 -6.97 -11.00 1.43
CA GLU A 258 -8.13 -11.81 1.13
C GLU A 258 -7.77 -12.98 0.19
N PRO A 259 -8.06 -14.23 0.58
CA PRO A 259 -8.00 -15.37 -0.32
C PRO A 259 -8.95 -15.21 -1.52
N LEU A 260 -8.48 -15.58 -2.71
CA LEU A 260 -9.32 -15.76 -3.89
C LEU A 260 -9.54 -17.22 -4.28
N ILE A 261 -8.87 -18.12 -3.57
CA ILE A 261 -9.02 -19.57 -3.68
C ILE A 261 -9.68 -20.11 -2.41
N ALA A 262 -10.07 -21.38 -2.46
CA ALA A 262 -10.69 -22.02 -1.31
C ALA A 262 -9.74 -22.00 -0.09
N LEU A 263 -10.30 -21.72 1.09
CA LEU A 263 -9.54 -21.58 2.35
C LEU A 263 -8.81 -22.87 2.76
N ASP A 264 -9.27 -24.01 2.27
CA ASP A 264 -8.66 -25.33 2.49
C ASP A 264 -7.57 -25.68 1.48
N SER A 265 -7.31 -24.82 0.49
CA SER A 265 -6.24 -25.05 -0.48
C SER A 265 -4.85 -25.00 0.19
N PRO A 266 -3.96 -25.97 -0.10
CA PRO A 266 -2.58 -25.96 0.40
C PRO A 266 -1.83 -24.66 0.07
N GLU A 267 -2.11 -24.09 -1.11
CA GLU A 267 -1.53 -22.85 -1.61
C GLU A 267 -1.92 -21.66 -0.73
N PHE A 268 -3.20 -21.53 -0.38
CA PHE A 268 -3.65 -20.46 0.50
C PHE A 268 -3.09 -20.67 1.91
N ALA A 269 -3.16 -21.88 2.44
CA ALA A 269 -2.67 -22.17 3.78
C ALA A 269 -1.19 -21.80 3.94
N LEU A 270 -0.38 -22.05 2.91
CA LEU A 270 1.03 -21.67 2.86
C LEU A 270 1.23 -20.15 2.90
N ILE A 271 0.57 -19.42 2.01
CA ILE A 271 0.73 -17.96 1.95
C ILE A 271 0.14 -17.31 3.21
N TYR A 272 -1.01 -17.79 3.69
CA TYR A 272 -1.66 -17.29 4.90
C TYR A 272 -0.79 -17.49 6.15
N ARG A 273 -0.15 -18.67 6.31
CA ARG A 273 0.79 -18.92 7.42
C ARG A 273 2.00 -17.99 7.36
N ALA A 274 2.55 -17.79 6.17
CA ALA A 274 3.62 -16.82 5.94
C ALA A 274 3.17 -15.40 6.34
N MET A 275 2.03 -14.94 5.84
CA MET A 275 1.49 -13.61 6.13
C MET A 275 1.14 -13.41 7.61
N CYS A 276 0.71 -14.45 8.32
CA CYS A 276 0.48 -14.40 9.77
C CYS A 276 1.73 -14.00 10.57
N ARG A 277 2.94 -14.13 10.02
CA ARG A 277 4.19 -13.72 10.67
C ARG A 277 4.50 -12.24 10.53
N VAL A 278 3.77 -11.53 9.65
CA VAL A 278 3.99 -10.11 9.40
C VAL A 278 3.34 -9.26 10.49
N GLN A 279 4.13 -8.34 11.09
CA GLN A 279 3.79 -7.61 12.32
C GLN A 279 2.57 -6.66 12.21
N HIS A 280 2.11 -6.38 10.98
CA HIS A 280 0.98 -5.50 10.68
C HIS A 280 -0.15 -6.20 9.93
N PHE A 281 -0.10 -7.53 9.86
CA PHE A 281 -1.15 -8.32 9.26
C PHE A 281 -2.31 -8.51 10.25
N SER A 282 -3.50 -8.01 9.90
CA SER A 282 -4.68 -8.30 10.70
C SER A 282 -5.12 -9.74 10.45
N ARG A 283 -5.02 -10.57 11.51
CA ARG A 283 -5.45 -11.97 11.48
C ARG A 283 -6.97 -12.12 11.64
N GLU A 284 -7.65 -11.06 12.06
CA GLU A 284 -9.07 -11.07 12.38
C GLU A 284 -9.84 -10.22 11.37
N VAL A 285 -10.83 -10.84 10.73
CA VAL A 285 -11.94 -10.13 10.09
C VAL A 285 -12.80 -9.60 11.24
N HIS A 286 -12.51 -8.41 11.74
CA HIS A 286 -13.40 -7.74 12.69
C HIS A 286 -14.68 -7.31 11.94
N ILE A 287 -15.69 -8.19 11.91
CA ILE A 287 -17.06 -7.80 11.61
C ILE A 287 -17.66 -7.31 12.92
N VAL A 288 -17.57 -6.00 13.19
CA VAL A 288 -18.54 -5.38 14.10
C VAL A 288 -19.83 -5.22 13.30
N ASP A 289 -20.92 -5.68 13.90
CA ASP A 289 -22.21 -5.98 13.30
C ASP A 289 -22.70 -4.96 12.24
N ALA A 290 -23.03 -5.46 11.05
CA ALA A 290 -23.32 -4.69 9.83
C ALA A 290 -24.78 -4.22 9.77
N ALA A 291 -25.31 -3.64 10.85
CA ALA A 291 -26.73 -3.30 10.91
C ALA A 291 -27.12 -2.02 10.15
N ASP A 292 -26.18 -1.20 9.65
CA ASP A 292 -26.54 -0.01 8.87
C ASP A 292 -25.59 0.32 7.69
N PRO A 293 -25.98 0.02 6.44
CA PRO A 293 -25.29 0.46 5.23
C PRO A 293 -25.18 1.99 5.08
N ARG A 294 -26.00 2.78 5.79
CA ARG A 294 -25.96 4.26 5.75
C ARG A 294 -24.88 4.86 6.64
N ALA A 295 -24.38 4.11 7.62
CA ALA A 295 -23.26 4.53 8.47
C ALA A 295 -21.91 4.59 7.71
N LEU A 296 -21.85 3.99 6.52
CA LEU A 296 -20.62 3.95 5.71
C LEU A 296 -20.36 5.23 4.90
N GLY A 297 -21.26 6.21 4.88
CA GLY A 297 -21.04 7.49 4.16
C GLY A 297 -20.78 7.34 2.64
N VAL A 298 -20.92 6.15 2.09
CA VAL A 298 -20.65 5.86 0.67
C VAL A 298 -21.86 6.31 -0.13
N VAL A 299 -21.79 7.49 -0.72
CA VAL A 299 -22.57 7.79 -1.92
C VAL A 299 -21.77 7.21 -3.09
N PRO A 300 -22.21 6.11 -3.72
CA PRO A 300 -21.60 5.69 -4.97
C PRO A 300 -21.90 6.79 -6.00
N ASN A 301 -20.88 7.54 -6.40
CA ASN A 301 -20.99 8.40 -7.58
C ASN A 301 -21.32 7.49 -8.77
N ARG A 302 -22.55 7.64 -9.26
CA ARG A 302 -23.07 7.00 -10.48
C ARG A 302 -22.28 7.45 -11.69
#